data_AF-A0A2V8YBY5-F1
#
_entry.id   AF-A0A2V8YBY5-F1
#
_cell.length_a   1.000
_cell.length_b   1.000
_cell.length_c   1.000
_cell.angle_alpha   90.00
_cell.angle_beta   90.00
_cell.angle_gamma   90.00
#
_symmetry.space_group_name_H-M   'P 1'
#
loop_
_entity.id
_entity.type
_entity.pdbx_description
1 polymer ?
#
loop_
_entity_poly.entity_id
_entity_poly.type
_entity_poly.pdbx_seq_one_letter_code
_entity_poly.pdbx_strand_id
1 'polypeptide(L)'
;MSRSDYHGKSKAHFQGEDVSQSSLAGTPDNFVKEESRRSTRLDRSVPLIVFGQNRLGEPFVERTVSTSVNLHGCRYPSRHDYGVGTCVTLQVVGLNVEPKPPAIRARVRSIHPSQNTRELQQVGVELEKPGNVWGVVTPPQDWLSFGEIATFAPQSSAVAGSEPETPPIETEAAEADELREPAEPPSPEHKLAEVATFPSPPVASRPPAPMLTEAPKPQRIVITPNGLIDALQERLQQAAERAVQTAIAKQLDEAVRKAVATIDDIRQASIREVQQLLPSRSEAAAGGLATKDEIAAVTASVIAAHWKEEMEKYRAHAEELTQRLANQAAELKRELDRCQEFWGKMNNELEPRAQARLNEAVGRVSADFDGAAARIMDRRFERLLESTQSVVQEALLKLDARSAEVQALVQSSVNATLANLQRQAESQMNAILSETKDRAASAISSLDAEGRAACEAHRQALEAEVTRASERSTDQFRKGMKAFLYSCLVAAVSAVDEHSKATLESLTKDNGKSLQQAREGNGPADAEGPEILPAPDSDPFTH
;
A
#
# COMPACT_ATOMS: atom_id res chain seq x y z
N MET A 1 40.44 -33.59 11.23
CA MET A 1 40.43 -33.98 12.66
C MET A 1 39.80 -32.85 13.45
N SER A 2 38.92 -33.14 14.42
CA SER A 2 38.25 -32.16 15.34
C SER A 2 37.32 -31.13 14.65
N ARG A 3 36.03 -31.04 15.01
CA ARG A 3 35.42 -30.44 16.24
C ARG A 3 35.55 -28.90 16.26
N SER A 4 34.53 -28.10 16.63
CA SER A 4 33.23 -28.43 17.24
C SER A 4 32.14 -27.44 16.82
N ASP A 5 30.87 -27.85 16.97
CA ASP A 5 29.67 -26.99 16.93
C ASP A 5 29.67 -25.91 18.03
N TYR A 6 28.84 -24.87 17.88
CA TYR A 6 27.72 -24.60 18.83
C TYR A 6 26.68 -23.59 18.28
N HIS A 7 25.53 -23.52 18.95
CA HIS A 7 24.27 -22.86 18.55
C HIS A 7 24.26 -21.32 18.58
N GLY A 8 23.28 -20.71 17.89
CA GLY A 8 22.90 -19.31 18.07
C GLY A 8 21.67 -18.82 17.28
N LYS A 9 20.49 -19.45 17.43
CA LYS A 9 19.24 -18.89 16.86
C LYS A 9 18.78 -17.67 17.68
N SER A 10 18.30 -16.63 17.00
CA SER A 10 17.14 -15.86 17.48
C SER A 10 16.34 -15.28 16.32
N LYS A 11 15.03 -15.19 16.49
CA LYS A 11 14.04 -14.74 15.49
C LYS A 11 13.12 -13.74 16.19
N ALA A 12 13.19 -12.47 15.80
CA ALA A 12 12.29 -11.43 16.28
C ALA A 12 11.81 -10.59 15.10
N HIS A 13 10.50 -10.56 14.91
CA HIS A 13 9.79 -9.68 13.97
C HIS A 13 9.02 -8.69 14.84
N PHE A 14 9.18 -7.38 14.60
CA PHE A 14 8.36 -6.37 15.26
C PHE A 14 8.15 -5.18 14.33
N GLN A 15 6.92 -4.67 14.31
CA GLN A 15 6.56 -3.44 13.61
C GLN A 15 6.84 -2.24 14.54
N GLY A 16 7.26 -1.11 13.97
CA GLY A 16 7.53 0.11 14.73
C GLY A 16 7.91 1.26 13.81
N GLU A 17 6.93 2.11 13.47
CA GLU A 17 7.13 3.31 12.65
C GLU A 17 7.65 4.49 13.50
N ASP A 18 8.87 4.38 14.03
CA ASP A 18 9.51 5.50 14.73
C ASP A 18 10.14 6.48 13.73
N VAL A 19 9.42 7.56 13.44
CA VAL A 19 9.84 8.67 12.56
C VAL A 19 10.97 9.47 13.22
N SER A 20 12.18 8.92 13.18
CA SER A 20 13.38 9.49 13.80
C SER A 20 13.92 10.71 13.04
N GLN A 21 13.33 11.88 13.30
CA GLN A 21 13.91 13.17 12.92
C GLN A 21 15.18 13.45 13.75
N SER A 22 16.38 13.22 13.22
CA SER A 22 17.61 13.94 13.60
C SER A 22 18.82 13.51 12.77
N SER A 23 19.43 14.44 12.03
CA SER A 23 20.85 14.43 11.62
C SER A 23 21.26 15.75 10.94
N LEU A 24 21.16 16.88 11.65
CA LEU A 24 21.76 18.15 11.22
C LEU A 24 22.96 18.49 12.13
N ALA A 25 24.12 17.95 11.77
CA ALA A 25 25.41 18.22 12.41
C ALA A 25 26.47 18.50 11.34
N GLY A 26 26.33 19.63 10.65
CA GLY A 26 27.27 20.06 9.60
C GLY A 26 28.59 20.53 10.18
N THR A 27 29.67 19.79 9.92
CA THR A 27 31.06 20.21 10.22
C THR A 27 31.40 21.50 9.43
N PRO A 28 32.11 22.48 10.02
CA PRO A 28 32.31 23.82 9.40
C PRO A 28 32.99 23.83 8.01
N ASP A 29 33.62 22.73 7.59
CA ASP A 29 34.24 22.56 6.27
C ASP A 29 33.23 22.49 5.09
N ASN A 30 31.92 22.37 5.38
CA ASN A 30 30.88 22.36 4.34
C ASN A 30 30.60 23.75 3.72
N PHE A 31 30.58 24.82 4.53
CA PHE A 31 30.09 26.15 4.10
C PHE A 31 30.91 26.74 2.94
N VAL A 32 32.25 26.70 3.04
CA VAL A 32 33.16 27.14 1.96
C VAL A 32 32.96 26.33 0.67
N LYS A 33 32.40 25.12 0.79
CA LYS A 33 32.15 24.18 -0.30
C LYS A 33 30.73 24.25 -0.85
N GLU A 34 29.90 25.17 -0.36
CA GLU A 34 28.51 25.39 -0.80
C GLU A 34 28.39 26.55 -1.77
N GLU A 35 29.12 27.66 -1.52
CA GLU A 35 29.25 28.83 -2.41
C GLU A 35 29.72 28.49 -3.85
N SER A 36 30.38 27.34 -4.04
CA SER A 36 30.95 26.90 -5.32
C SER A 36 30.06 25.93 -6.11
N ARG A 37 28.84 25.62 -5.64
CA ARG A 37 27.96 24.60 -6.25
C ARG A 37 27.05 25.21 -7.31
N ARG A 38 27.05 24.60 -8.51
CA ARG A 38 26.19 25.01 -9.65
C ARG A 38 24.68 24.78 -9.43
N SER A 39 24.32 23.96 -8.46
CA SER A 39 22.93 23.78 -8.02
C SER A 39 22.83 23.26 -6.59
N THR A 40 21.77 23.68 -5.91
CA THR A 40 21.29 23.22 -4.60
C THR A 40 21.23 21.69 -4.57
N ARG A 41 21.68 21.10 -3.46
CA ARG A 41 21.66 19.66 -3.22
C ARG A 41 20.62 19.34 -2.15
N LEU A 42 19.79 18.33 -2.41
CA LEU A 42 18.79 17.82 -1.49
C LEU A 42 19.25 16.47 -0.94
N ASP A 43 19.25 16.32 0.38
CA ASP A 43 19.50 15.03 1.03
C ASP A 43 18.21 14.20 0.99
N ARG A 44 18.02 13.47 -0.13
CA ARG A 44 16.82 12.68 -0.42
C ARG A 44 17.16 11.24 -0.77
N SER A 45 16.52 10.32 -0.05
CA SER A 45 16.46 8.89 -0.35
C SER A 45 15.64 8.62 -1.62
N VAL A 46 16.32 8.31 -2.73
CA VAL A 46 15.70 7.87 -3.98
C VAL A 46 16.23 6.46 -4.30
N PRO A 47 15.36 5.44 -4.51
CA PRO A 47 15.81 4.10 -4.88
C PRO A 47 16.37 4.07 -6.31
N LEU A 48 17.57 3.49 -6.45
CA LEU A 48 18.31 3.40 -7.70
C LEU A 48 18.75 1.96 -7.99
N ILE A 49 18.78 1.59 -9.26
CA ILE A 49 19.58 0.47 -9.76
C ILE A 49 20.75 1.06 -10.54
N VAL A 50 21.96 0.68 -10.16
CA VAL A 50 23.22 1.10 -10.77
C VAL A 50 23.76 -0.05 -11.60
N PHE A 51 23.98 0.19 -12.88
CA PHE A 51 24.68 -0.71 -13.79
C PHE A 51 26.05 -0.12 -14.08
N GLY A 52 27.11 -0.91 -13.96
CA GLY A 52 28.48 -0.44 -14.16
C GLY A 52 29.46 -1.57 -14.41
N GLN A 53 30.74 -1.20 -14.52
CA GLN A 53 31.87 -2.13 -14.53
C GLN A 53 32.79 -1.81 -13.36
N ASN A 54 33.32 -2.83 -12.69
CA ASN A 54 34.31 -2.67 -11.63
C ASN A 54 35.70 -2.37 -12.23
N ARG A 55 36.72 -2.17 -11.38
CA ARG A 55 38.11 -1.94 -11.81
C ARG A 55 38.75 -3.09 -12.63
N LEU A 56 38.17 -4.30 -12.60
CA LEU A 56 38.61 -5.46 -13.38
C LEU A 56 37.88 -5.57 -14.73
N GLY A 57 36.91 -4.67 -15.01
CA GLY A 57 36.08 -4.67 -16.21
C GLY A 57 34.82 -5.53 -16.11
N GLU A 58 34.61 -6.22 -14.98
CA GLU A 58 33.46 -7.11 -14.79
C GLU A 58 32.17 -6.28 -14.62
N PRO A 59 31.09 -6.59 -15.37
CA PRO A 59 29.82 -5.89 -15.26
C PRO A 59 29.10 -6.28 -13.97
N PHE A 60 28.50 -5.30 -13.29
CA PHE A 60 27.70 -5.53 -12.09
C PHE A 60 26.40 -4.73 -12.10
N VAL A 61 25.46 -5.17 -11.25
CA VAL A 61 24.17 -4.52 -11.02
C VAL A 61 23.95 -4.38 -9.51
N GLU A 62 23.82 -3.15 -9.01
CA GLU A 62 23.64 -2.86 -7.58
C GLU A 62 22.33 -2.12 -7.33
N ARG A 63 21.54 -2.57 -6.35
CA ARG A 63 20.33 -1.89 -5.89
C ARG A 63 20.69 -1.09 -4.65
N THR A 64 20.57 0.24 -4.72
CA THR A 64 21.01 1.17 -3.68
C THR A 64 20.03 2.34 -3.53
N VAL A 65 20.29 3.25 -2.61
CA VAL A 65 19.47 4.44 -2.34
C VAL A 65 20.37 5.67 -2.31
N SER A 66 20.02 6.74 -3.01
CA SER A 66 20.79 7.98 -2.96
C SER A 66 20.80 8.57 -1.55
N THR A 67 21.96 9.02 -1.09
CA THR A 67 22.09 9.83 0.13
C THR A 67 21.78 11.30 -0.16
N SER A 68 22.12 11.78 -1.37
CA SER A 68 21.81 13.15 -1.81
C SER A 68 21.72 13.28 -3.33
N VAL A 69 20.92 14.23 -3.81
CA VAL A 69 20.63 14.48 -5.24
C VAL A 69 20.71 15.97 -5.58
N ASN A 70 21.09 16.32 -6.81
CA ASN A 70 20.94 17.65 -7.39
C ASN A 70 20.64 17.57 -8.90
N LEU A 71 20.39 18.71 -9.56
CA LEU A 71 20.11 18.75 -11.01
C LEU A 71 21.16 18.00 -11.85
N HIS A 72 22.42 18.04 -11.43
CA HIS A 72 23.54 17.47 -12.17
C HIS A 72 23.91 16.04 -11.75
N GLY A 73 23.31 15.42 -10.72
CA GLY A 73 23.86 14.17 -10.19
C GLY A 73 23.35 13.73 -8.83
N CYS A 74 24.01 12.72 -8.27
CA CYS A 74 23.68 12.21 -6.94
C CYS A 74 24.92 11.66 -6.21
N ARG A 75 24.74 11.29 -4.94
CA ARG A 75 25.66 10.47 -4.17
C ARG A 75 24.92 9.26 -3.64
N TYR A 76 25.51 8.07 -3.71
CA TYR A 76 24.97 6.82 -3.16
C TYR A 76 26.08 5.98 -2.49
N PRO A 77 25.72 5.12 -1.52
CA PRO A 77 26.63 4.13 -0.97
C PRO A 77 26.74 2.91 -1.91
N SER A 78 27.93 2.32 -2.00
CA SER A 78 28.19 1.13 -2.83
C SER A 78 29.22 0.17 -2.20
N ARG A 79 29.13 -1.10 -2.59
CA ARG A 79 30.10 -2.17 -2.30
C ARG A 79 31.16 -2.36 -3.40
N HIS A 80 31.00 -1.76 -4.57
CA HIS A 80 31.85 -2.01 -5.74
C HIS A 80 32.99 -0.99 -5.87
N ASP A 81 34.16 -1.43 -6.33
CA ASP A 81 35.28 -0.53 -6.62
C ASP A 81 35.16 0.10 -8.01
N TYR A 82 34.97 1.41 -8.05
CA TYR A 82 34.89 2.22 -9.27
C TYR A 82 36.25 2.86 -9.60
N GLY A 83 36.43 3.23 -10.87
CA GLY A 83 37.36 4.29 -11.27
C GLY A 83 36.68 5.65 -11.23
N VAL A 84 37.40 6.71 -10.87
CA VAL A 84 36.94 8.08 -11.15
C VAL A 84 37.05 8.31 -12.66
N GLY A 85 35.99 8.82 -13.27
CA GLY A 85 35.85 8.96 -14.72
C GLY A 85 35.06 7.85 -15.42
N THR A 86 34.82 6.70 -14.76
CA THR A 86 34.03 5.58 -15.30
C THR A 86 32.58 6.00 -15.57
N CYS A 87 32.02 5.54 -16.69
CA CYS A 87 30.60 5.68 -17.01
C CYS A 87 29.78 4.60 -16.30
N VAL A 88 28.63 4.99 -15.75
CA VAL A 88 27.65 4.11 -15.11
C VAL A 88 26.25 4.49 -15.58
N THR A 89 25.32 3.56 -15.54
CA THR A 89 23.91 3.80 -15.91
C THR A 89 23.04 3.70 -14.66
N LEU A 90 22.20 4.71 -14.42
CA LEU A 90 21.30 4.82 -13.29
C LEU A 90 19.87 4.61 -13.77
N GLN A 91 19.14 3.66 -13.19
CA GLN A 91 17.69 3.54 -13.34
C GLN A 91 17.02 3.91 -12.02
N VAL A 92 16.11 4.88 -12.05
CA VAL A 92 15.31 5.27 -10.88
C VAL A 92 14.14 4.30 -10.72
N VAL A 93 13.84 3.89 -9.48
CA VAL A 93 12.79 2.90 -9.17
C VAL A 93 11.87 3.42 -8.07
N GLY A 94 10.58 3.09 -8.13
CA GLY A 94 9.58 3.52 -7.14
C GLY A 94 9.02 4.93 -7.34
N LEU A 95 9.34 5.60 -8.46
CA LEU A 95 8.56 6.74 -8.93
C LEU A 95 7.30 6.21 -9.62
N ASN A 96 6.13 6.51 -9.06
CA ASN A 96 4.82 6.21 -9.65
C ASN A 96 4.50 7.19 -10.79
N VAL A 97 5.34 7.15 -11.84
CA VAL A 97 5.23 7.97 -13.05
C VAL A 97 5.31 7.02 -14.23
N GLU A 98 4.23 6.95 -15.02
CA GLU A 98 4.29 6.35 -16.35
C GLU A 98 4.58 7.43 -17.41
N PRO A 99 5.38 7.13 -18.44
CA PRO A 99 6.16 5.90 -18.62
C PRO A 99 7.32 5.80 -17.61
N LYS A 100 7.67 4.56 -17.25
CA LYS A 100 8.76 4.23 -16.30
C LYS A 100 10.04 5.02 -16.65
N PRO A 101 10.68 5.70 -15.67
CA PRO A 101 11.78 6.62 -15.96
C PRO A 101 12.94 5.92 -16.69
N PRO A 102 13.49 6.55 -17.75
CA PRO A 102 14.52 5.94 -18.60
C PRO A 102 15.82 5.74 -17.83
N ALA A 103 16.65 4.81 -18.29
CA ALA A 103 17.98 4.58 -17.75
C ALA A 103 18.93 5.72 -18.18
N ILE A 104 19.47 6.47 -17.22
CA ILE A 104 20.27 7.68 -17.47
C ILE A 104 21.77 7.39 -17.29
N ARG A 105 22.58 7.79 -18.26
CA ARG A 105 24.05 7.69 -18.16
C ARG A 105 24.62 8.78 -17.25
N ALA A 106 25.56 8.38 -16.41
CA ALA A 106 26.29 9.24 -15.48
C ALA A 106 27.77 8.86 -15.43
N ARG A 107 28.60 9.73 -14.86
CA ARG A 107 30.05 9.54 -14.71
C ARG A 107 30.45 9.66 -13.25
N VAL A 108 31.27 8.73 -12.77
CA VAL A 108 31.85 8.80 -11.41
C VAL A 108 32.79 9.99 -11.34
N ARG A 109 32.51 10.94 -10.44
CA ARG A 109 33.32 12.16 -10.23
C ARG A 109 34.09 12.16 -8.92
N SER A 110 33.61 11.43 -7.91
CA SER A 110 34.26 11.32 -6.61
C SER A 110 33.94 9.98 -5.96
N ILE A 111 34.91 9.41 -5.25
CA ILE A 111 34.75 8.21 -4.43
C ILE A 111 35.31 8.59 -3.07
N HIS A 112 34.50 8.51 -2.03
CA HIS A 112 34.94 8.76 -0.66
C HIS A 112 34.97 7.39 0.04
N PRO A 113 36.15 6.83 0.32
CA PRO A 113 36.24 5.59 1.09
C PRO A 113 35.72 5.84 2.51
N SER A 114 35.03 4.85 3.05
CA SER A 114 34.66 4.78 4.47
C SER A 114 35.91 4.65 5.34
N GLN A 115 35.89 5.22 6.54
CA GLN A 115 36.98 5.06 7.53
C GLN A 115 36.97 3.69 8.22
N ASN A 116 35.86 2.95 8.06
CA ASN A 116 35.57 1.68 8.71
C ASN A 116 35.31 0.62 7.63
N THR A 117 35.99 -0.52 7.69
CA THR A 117 35.89 -1.60 6.70
C THR A 117 34.52 -2.31 6.66
N ARG A 118 33.59 -1.95 7.54
CA ARG A 118 32.18 -2.40 7.52
C ARG A 118 31.22 -1.43 6.84
N GLU A 119 31.66 -0.20 6.55
CA GLU A 119 30.83 0.85 5.94
C GLU A 119 31.04 0.93 4.42
N LEU A 120 30.01 1.35 3.69
CA LEU A 120 30.00 1.40 2.23
C LEU A 120 30.73 2.65 1.69
N GLN A 121 31.39 2.52 0.54
CA GLN A 121 32.05 3.65 -0.12
C GLN A 121 31.00 4.64 -0.64
N GLN A 122 31.25 5.94 -0.48
CA GLN A 122 30.31 7.00 -0.85
C GLN A 122 30.67 7.58 -2.23
N VAL A 123 29.95 7.12 -3.25
CA VAL A 123 30.21 7.39 -4.67
C VAL A 123 29.38 8.58 -5.13
N GLY A 124 30.04 9.62 -5.64
CA GLY A 124 29.40 10.80 -6.22
C GLY A 124 29.48 10.77 -7.75
N VAL A 125 28.33 10.84 -8.42
CA VAL A 125 28.17 10.76 -9.88
C VAL A 125 27.57 12.04 -10.46
N GLU A 126 27.94 12.39 -11.68
CA GLU A 126 27.39 13.49 -12.48
C GLU A 126 26.67 12.91 -13.72
N LEU A 127 25.42 13.33 -13.97
CA LEU A 127 24.64 12.91 -15.14
C LEU A 127 25.26 13.48 -16.42
N GLU A 128 25.29 12.70 -17.50
CA GLU A 128 25.73 13.21 -18.82
C GLU A 128 24.70 14.19 -19.44
N LYS A 129 23.44 14.13 -18.99
CA LYS A 129 22.40 15.14 -19.25
C LYS A 129 21.79 15.57 -17.90
N PRO A 130 22.04 16.81 -17.41
CA PRO A 130 21.39 17.33 -16.21
C PRO A 130 19.86 17.38 -16.35
N GLY A 131 19.13 17.18 -15.25
CA GLY A 131 17.67 17.18 -15.25
C GLY A 131 17.06 16.63 -13.96
N ASN A 132 15.77 16.93 -13.73
CA ASN A 132 15.02 16.46 -12.56
C ASN A 132 14.54 15.00 -12.74
N VAL A 133 15.47 14.08 -12.99
CA VAL A 133 15.21 12.64 -13.14
C VAL A 133 14.79 11.97 -11.81
N TRP A 134 14.95 12.68 -10.70
CA TRP A 134 14.72 12.21 -9.32
C TRP A 134 13.26 12.30 -8.86
N GLY A 135 12.35 12.80 -9.70
CA GLY A 135 10.95 12.99 -9.35
C GLY A 135 10.76 13.92 -8.15
N VAL A 136 11.47 15.06 -8.11
CA VAL A 136 11.25 16.11 -7.11
C VAL A 136 10.12 17.01 -7.60
N VAL A 137 8.95 16.93 -6.95
CA VAL A 137 7.73 17.66 -7.38
C VAL A 137 7.91 19.18 -7.29
N THR A 138 8.61 19.65 -6.25
CA THR A 138 8.94 21.06 -6.04
C THR A 138 10.47 21.21 -6.03
N PRO A 139 11.12 21.34 -7.21
CA PRO A 139 12.56 21.48 -7.28
C PRO A 139 13.01 22.89 -6.80
N PRO A 140 14.23 23.03 -6.26
CA PRO A 140 14.85 24.32 -5.98
C PRO A 140 14.85 25.26 -7.20
N GLN A 141 14.75 26.58 -6.97
CA GLN A 141 14.63 27.58 -8.02
C GLN A 141 15.81 27.53 -9.02
N ASP A 142 17.02 27.26 -8.52
CA ASP A 142 18.23 27.12 -9.33
C ASP A 142 18.24 25.87 -10.24
N TRP A 143 17.35 24.89 -10.03
CA TRP A 143 17.15 23.78 -10.96
C TRP A 143 16.27 24.20 -12.15
N LEU A 144 15.37 25.18 -11.96
CA LEU A 144 14.45 25.67 -12.99
C LEU A 144 15.15 26.58 -14.00
N SER A 145 16.17 27.34 -13.59
CA SER A 145 16.93 28.24 -14.45
C SER A 145 17.72 27.57 -15.58
N PHE A 146 17.82 26.23 -15.58
CA PHE A 146 18.40 25.43 -16.68
C PHE A 146 17.34 24.72 -17.54
N GLY A 147 16.05 24.98 -17.31
CA GLY A 147 14.92 24.23 -17.89
C GLY A 147 14.44 24.67 -19.27
N GLU A 148 14.93 25.78 -19.83
CA GLU A 148 14.38 26.41 -21.05
C GLU A 148 14.70 25.64 -22.36
N ILE A 149 15.37 24.48 -22.28
CA ILE A 149 15.63 23.59 -23.43
C ILE A 149 15.12 22.15 -23.14
N ALA A 150 13.94 22.02 -22.54
CA ALA A 150 13.25 20.73 -22.34
C ALA A 150 11.71 20.83 -22.36
N THR A 151 11.14 21.75 -23.15
CA THR A 151 9.70 22.01 -23.19
C THR A 151 8.92 20.85 -23.85
N PHE A 152 8.42 19.92 -23.03
CA PHE A 152 7.39 18.96 -23.45
C PHE A 152 6.04 19.66 -23.64
N ALA A 153 5.90 20.39 -24.74
CA ALA A 153 4.61 20.89 -25.22
C ALA A 153 3.92 19.83 -26.10
N PRO A 154 2.65 19.47 -25.85
CA PRO A 154 1.93 18.52 -26.70
C PRO A 154 1.55 19.20 -28.03
N GLN A 155 2.11 18.73 -29.16
CA GLN A 155 1.78 19.25 -30.48
C GLN A 155 0.86 18.30 -31.24
N SER A 156 -0.44 18.61 -31.19
CA SER A 156 -1.47 17.90 -31.97
C SER A 156 -1.76 18.63 -33.29
N SER A 157 -1.13 18.21 -34.37
CA SER A 157 -1.62 18.43 -35.75
C SER A 157 -0.97 17.43 -36.71
N ALA A 158 -1.75 16.95 -37.68
CA ALA A 158 -1.31 16.01 -38.70
C ALA A 158 -1.09 16.71 -40.04
N VAL A 159 -0.28 16.11 -40.93
CA VAL A 159 -0.54 15.86 -42.37
C VAL A 159 0.76 15.45 -43.09
N ALA A 160 0.61 14.63 -44.13
CA ALA A 160 1.62 14.24 -45.14
C ALA A 160 2.89 13.51 -44.62
N GLY A 161 2.97 12.21 -44.90
CA GLY A 161 4.16 11.40 -44.62
C GLY A 161 5.13 11.31 -45.80
N SER A 162 6.25 10.61 -45.56
CA SER A 162 7.14 10.04 -46.58
C SER A 162 7.71 8.70 -46.08
N GLU A 163 7.50 7.66 -46.88
CA GLU A 163 8.30 6.43 -46.98
C GLU A 163 9.66 6.80 -47.66
N PRO A 164 10.79 6.04 -47.57
CA PRO A 164 11.00 4.66 -47.10
C PRO A 164 11.72 4.61 -45.72
N GLU A 165 12.38 3.56 -45.20
CA GLU A 165 12.93 2.33 -45.81
C GLU A 165 13.15 1.19 -44.78
N THR A 166 13.27 -0.05 -45.28
CA THR A 166 13.85 -1.22 -44.59
C THR A 166 14.82 -1.94 -45.54
N PRO A 167 15.85 -2.62 -45.02
CA PRO A 167 15.87 -4.09 -45.13
C PRO A 167 16.39 -4.80 -43.84
N PRO A 168 16.43 -6.15 -43.77
CA PRO A 168 16.11 -6.88 -42.53
C PRO A 168 17.27 -7.74 -41.99
N ILE A 169 16.96 -8.62 -41.01
CA ILE A 169 17.22 -10.07 -41.10
C ILE A 169 16.46 -10.81 -39.98
N GLU A 170 15.86 -11.97 -40.29
CA GLU A 170 15.21 -12.89 -39.35
C GLU A 170 16.26 -13.85 -38.72
N THR A 171 16.01 -14.83 -37.84
CA THR A 171 14.83 -15.43 -37.20
C THR A 171 15.31 -16.10 -35.91
N GLU A 172 14.44 -16.37 -34.94
CA GLU A 172 14.09 -17.73 -34.47
C GLU A 172 13.22 -17.66 -33.20
N ALA A 173 12.36 -18.66 -33.03
CA ALA A 173 11.50 -18.81 -31.86
C ALA A 173 11.74 -20.18 -31.21
N ALA A 174 11.62 -20.24 -29.89
CA ALA A 174 11.57 -21.48 -29.15
C ALA A 174 10.59 -21.32 -27.98
N GLU A 175 9.46 -22.04 -28.06
CA GLU A 175 8.52 -22.17 -26.95
C GLU A 175 9.01 -23.28 -26.00
N ALA A 176 8.73 -23.12 -24.70
CA ALA A 176 8.76 -24.22 -23.74
C ALA A 176 7.72 -23.94 -22.64
N ASP A 177 6.80 -24.88 -22.46
CA ASP A 177 5.73 -24.85 -21.45
C ASP A 177 6.16 -25.57 -20.15
N GLU A 178 5.45 -25.27 -19.06
CA GLU A 178 4.97 -26.19 -18.02
C GLU A 178 4.88 -25.52 -16.62
N LEU A 179 3.80 -25.83 -15.91
CA LEU A 179 3.52 -25.37 -14.55
C LEU A 179 3.90 -26.45 -13.52
N ARG A 180 4.52 -26.07 -12.39
CA ARG A 180 4.25 -26.76 -11.11
C ARG A 180 4.65 -26.05 -9.81
N GLU A 181 3.66 -25.96 -8.93
CA GLU A 181 3.72 -25.91 -7.47
C GLU A 181 2.77 -27.04 -6.96
N PRO A 182 2.52 -27.27 -5.64
CA PRO A 182 3.13 -26.74 -4.41
C PRO A 182 3.55 -27.84 -3.38
N ALA A 183 4.11 -27.46 -2.22
CA ALA A 183 4.11 -28.30 -0.99
C ALA A 183 4.40 -27.51 0.33
N GLU A 184 3.57 -27.71 1.36
CA GLU A 184 3.67 -27.23 2.77
C GLU A 184 2.90 -28.23 3.70
N PRO A 185 2.80 -28.08 5.05
CA PRO A 185 3.48 -27.18 5.99
C PRO A 185 4.51 -27.91 6.90
N PRO A 186 4.30 -28.38 8.17
CA PRO A 186 3.14 -28.38 9.11
C PRO A 186 3.38 -27.53 10.41
N SER A 187 2.47 -27.65 11.39
CA SER A 187 2.54 -27.10 12.78
C SER A 187 2.79 -28.24 13.82
N PRO A 188 3.20 -27.97 15.09
CA PRO A 188 2.26 -27.71 16.22
C PRO A 188 2.69 -26.50 17.11
N GLU A 189 1.83 -25.63 17.66
CA GLU A 189 0.79 -25.73 18.71
C GLU A 189 1.23 -25.52 20.19
N HIS A 190 0.31 -24.90 20.97
CA HIS A 190 0.07 -24.96 22.43
C HIS A 190 0.53 -23.85 23.44
N LYS A 191 -0.49 -23.18 24.00
CA LYS A 191 -0.79 -22.94 25.45
C LYS A 191 -0.03 -21.86 26.29
N LEU A 192 -0.73 -20.72 26.46
CA LEU A 192 -1.29 -20.10 27.70
C LEU A 192 -0.45 -19.91 29.01
N ALA A 193 -0.89 -18.91 29.81
CA ALA A 193 -0.56 -18.61 31.23
C ALA A 193 0.82 -17.97 31.53
N GLU A 194 1.02 -17.11 32.55
CA GLU A 194 0.10 -16.26 33.37
C GLU A 194 0.91 -15.13 34.07
N VAL A 195 0.23 -14.22 34.77
CA VAL A 195 0.72 -12.99 35.45
C VAL A 195 1.76 -13.27 36.57
N ALA A 196 2.83 -12.45 36.64
CA ALA A 196 3.62 -12.26 37.86
C ALA A 196 4.24 -10.85 38.00
N THR A 197 3.94 -10.24 39.15
CA THR A 197 4.23 -8.90 39.68
C THR A 197 5.71 -8.48 39.77
N PHE A 198 5.97 -7.16 39.67
CA PHE A 198 7.26 -6.50 40.03
C PHE A 198 7.63 -6.64 41.51
N PRO A 199 8.94 -6.60 41.84
CA PRO A 199 9.39 -5.71 42.92
C PRO A 199 10.72 -4.99 42.66
N SER A 200 10.84 -3.74 43.14
CA SER A 200 12.10 -3.00 43.31
C SER A 200 12.44 -2.87 44.80
N PRO A 201 13.72 -2.94 45.21
CA PRO A 201 14.35 -1.83 45.96
C PRO A 201 15.90 -1.78 45.80
N PRO A 202 16.69 -0.99 46.56
CA PRO A 202 16.43 0.26 47.32
C PRO A 202 17.37 1.44 46.92
N VAL A 203 17.25 2.58 47.61
CA VAL A 203 18.15 3.76 47.52
C VAL A 203 19.07 3.85 48.75
N ALA A 204 20.31 4.35 48.61
CA ALA A 204 21.20 4.68 49.74
C ALA A 204 22.08 5.96 49.52
N SER A 205 21.72 7.02 50.25
CA SER A 205 22.55 8.08 50.87
C SER A 205 23.83 8.69 50.23
N ARG A 206 23.69 9.98 49.87
CA ARG A 206 24.69 11.10 49.81
C ARG A 206 25.36 11.32 51.20
N PRO A 207 26.61 11.85 51.40
CA PRO A 207 27.13 13.15 50.91
C PRO A 207 28.68 13.27 50.75
N PRO A 208 29.32 14.48 50.66
CA PRO A 208 28.90 15.82 50.21
C PRO A 208 29.66 16.25 48.92
N ALA A 209 29.61 17.52 48.53
CA ALA A 209 30.30 18.06 47.34
C ALA A 209 31.15 19.31 47.63
N PRO A 210 32.27 19.53 46.91
CA PRO A 210 32.88 20.86 46.72
C PRO A 210 32.23 21.59 45.53
N MET A 211 32.23 22.92 45.58
CA MET A 211 31.65 23.79 44.53
C MET A 211 32.68 24.17 43.46
N LEU A 212 32.31 24.13 42.18
CA LEU A 212 32.89 25.02 41.16
C LEU A 212 31.89 25.36 40.04
N THR A 213 31.87 26.64 39.67
CA THR A 213 31.46 27.24 38.38
C THR A 213 30.14 26.82 37.72
N GLU A 214 29.18 27.75 37.77
CA GLU A 214 28.01 27.83 36.89
C GLU A 214 28.40 27.83 35.41
N ALA A 215 27.77 26.97 34.59
CA ALA A 215 28.03 26.88 33.15
C ALA A 215 27.23 27.95 32.37
N PRO A 216 27.85 28.74 31.48
CA PRO A 216 27.13 29.72 30.66
C PRO A 216 26.07 29.07 29.78
N LYS A 217 24.84 29.61 29.81
CA LYS A 217 23.78 29.23 28.86
C LYS A 217 24.25 29.56 27.44
N PRO A 218 24.13 28.64 26.45
CA PRO A 218 24.45 28.96 25.07
C PRO A 218 23.44 30.00 24.55
N GLN A 219 23.88 31.26 24.45
CA GLN A 219 23.09 32.29 23.79
C GLN A 219 22.98 31.94 22.31
N ARG A 220 21.75 31.66 21.88
CA ARG A 220 21.40 31.39 20.48
C ARG A 220 21.66 32.68 19.68
N ILE A 221 22.81 32.74 18.99
CA ILE A 221 23.16 33.87 18.12
C ILE A 221 22.13 33.92 16.99
N VAL A 222 21.17 34.83 17.12
CA VAL A 222 20.25 35.16 16.04
C VAL A 222 21.01 36.06 15.08
N ILE A 223 21.52 35.47 13.99
CA ILE A 223 22.00 36.25 12.85
C ILE A 223 20.77 36.89 12.19
N THR A 224 20.40 38.07 12.66
CA THR A 224 19.37 38.88 12.01
C THR A 224 19.90 39.36 10.66
N PRO A 225 19.05 39.51 9.63
CA PRO A 225 19.45 40.16 8.37
C PRO A 225 20.05 41.55 8.61
N ASN A 226 19.49 42.28 9.59
CA ASN A 226 19.97 43.58 10.03
C ASN A 226 21.44 43.53 10.48
N GLY A 227 21.84 42.60 11.35
CA GLY A 227 23.22 42.51 11.83
C GLY A 227 24.25 42.22 10.73
N LEU A 228 23.82 41.68 9.58
CA LEU A 228 24.64 41.49 8.39
C LEU A 228 24.75 42.77 7.55
N ILE A 229 23.67 43.57 7.49
CA ILE A 229 23.64 44.91 6.89
C ILE A 229 24.49 45.88 7.74
N ASP A 230 24.32 45.88 9.06
CA ASP A 230 25.09 46.70 10.01
C ASP A 230 26.59 46.43 9.86
N ALA A 231 26.99 45.16 9.81
CA ALA A 231 28.38 44.77 9.60
C ALA A 231 28.92 45.17 8.21
N LEU A 232 28.11 45.08 7.14
CA LEU A 232 28.50 45.55 5.81
C LEU A 232 28.68 47.09 5.78
N GLN A 233 27.77 47.80 6.42
CA GLN A 233 27.76 49.26 6.51
C GLN A 233 28.94 49.77 7.34
N GLU A 234 29.27 49.14 8.47
CA GLU A 234 30.48 49.43 9.25
C GLU A 234 31.76 49.21 8.40
N ARG A 235 31.81 48.15 7.59
CA ARG A 235 32.98 47.85 6.73
C ARG A 235 33.11 48.85 5.59
N LEU A 236 32.01 49.30 4.98
CA LEU A 236 32.00 50.36 3.98
C LEU A 236 32.36 51.72 4.59
N GLN A 237 31.85 52.04 5.77
CA GLN A 237 32.20 53.24 6.54
C GLN A 237 33.72 53.30 6.80
N GLN A 238 34.30 52.23 7.37
CA GLN A 238 35.74 52.15 7.60
C GLN A 238 36.57 52.18 6.30
N ALA A 239 36.06 51.66 5.19
CA ALA A 239 36.74 51.72 3.89
C ALA A 239 36.75 53.15 3.31
N ALA A 240 35.60 53.84 3.39
CA ALA A 240 35.46 55.23 2.97
C ALA A 240 36.33 56.16 3.82
N GLU A 241 36.33 56.00 5.15
CA GLU A 241 37.16 56.79 6.06
C GLU A 241 38.65 56.61 5.79
N ARG A 242 39.12 55.36 5.58
CA ARG A 242 40.52 55.10 5.19
C ARG A 242 40.87 55.72 3.83
N ALA A 243 39.96 55.67 2.86
CA ALA A 243 40.16 56.28 1.55
C ALA A 243 40.27 57.81 1.63
N VAL A 244 39.37 58.45 2.39
CA VAL A 244 39.37 59.90 2.64
C VAL A 244 40.63 60.32 3.41
N GLN A 245 41.00 59.62 4.49
CA GLN A 245 42.26 59.87 5.21
C GLN A 245 43.49 59.75 4.31
N THR A 246 43.53 58.73 3.44
CA THR A 246 44.63 58.53 2.48
C THR A 246 44.68 59.62 1.41
N ALA A 247 43.52 60.11 0.94
CA ALA A 247 43.44 61.20 -0.03
C ALA A 247 43.88 62.54 0.59
N ILE A 248 43.41 62.85 1.80
CA ILE A 248 43.80 64.05 2.55
C ILE A 248 45.30 64.03 2.84
N ALA A 249 45.85 62.91 3.34
CA ALA A 249 47.28 62.77 3.58
C ALA A 249 48.11 63.04 2.32
N LYS A 250 47.74 62.45 1.17
CA LYS A 250 48.43 62.70 -0.11
C LYS A 250 48.36 64.16 -0.57
N GLN A 251 47.21 64.84 -0.41
CA GLN A 251 47.11 66.26 -0.76
C GLN A 251 47.94 67.14 0.18
N LEU A 252 48.00 66.80 1.47
CA LEU A 252 48.77 67.54 2.48
C LEU A 252 50.28 67.34 2.26
N ASP A 253 50.73 66.11 1.98
CA ASP A 253 52.11 65.79 1.60
C ASP A 253 52.54 66.54 0.32
N GLU A 254 51.67 66.63 -0.68
CA GLU A 254 51.94 67.37 -1.92
C GLU A 254 52.05 68.88 -1.68
N ALA A 255 51.12 69.45 -0.89
CA ALA A 255 51.13 70.86 -0.53
C ALA A 255 52.38 71.23 0.28
N VAL A 256 52.76 70.41 1.27
CA VAL A 256 53.98 70.60 2.07
C VAL A 256 55.23 70.49 1.22
N ARG A 257 55.34 69.48 0.35
CA ARG A 257 56.51 69.31 -0.52
C ARG A 257 56.66 70.49 -1.49
N LYS A 258 55.56 70.99 -2.04
CA LYS A 258 55.53 72.17 -2.91
C LYS A 258 55.94 73.44 -2.16
N ALA A 259 55.45 73.63 -0.93
CA ALA A 259 55.84 74.76 -0.09
C ALA A 259 57.34 74.74 0.26
N VAL A 260 57.88 73.59 0.66
CA VAL A 260 59.32 73.41 0.95
C VAL A 260 60.17 73.70 -0.30
N ALA A 261 59.76 73.20 -1.47
CA ALA A 261 60.45 73.51 -2.73
C ALA A 261 60.50 75.02 -3.01
N THR A 262 59.38 75.74 -2.88
CA THR A 262 59.37 77.20 -3.07
C THR A 262 60.23 77.96 -2.05
N ILE A 263 60.35 77.45 -0.81
CA ILE A 263 61.21 78.05 0.22
C ILE A 263 62.70 77.86 -0.12
N ASP A 264 63.11 76.66 -0.57
CA ASP A 264 64.50 76.42 -0.96
C ASP A 264 64.87 77.11 -2.30
N ASP A 265 63.93 77.29 -3.23
CA ASP A 265 64.14 78.11 -4.45
C ASP A 265 64.38 79.59 -4.11
N ILE A 266 63.55 80.17 -3.24
CA ILE A 266 63.70 81.55 -2.73
C ILE A 266 65.04 81.70 -1.98
N ARG A 267 65.37 80.75 -1.11
CA ARG A 267 66.64 80.70 -0.38
C ARG A 267 67.84 80.63 -1.33
N GLN A 268 67.76 79.81 -2.38
CA GLN A 268 68.82 79.74 -3.41
C GLN A 268 68.92 81.03 -4.22
N ALA A 269 67.82 81.70 -4.53
CA ALA A 269 67.84 83.02 -5.18
C ALA A 269 68.57 84.06 -4.28
N SER A 270 68.17 84.16 -3.01
CA SER A 270 68.80 85.06 -2.03
C SER A 270 70.30 84.76 -1.84
N ILE A 271 70.71 83.47 -1.78
CA ILE A 271 72.13 83.09 -1.71
C ILE A 271 72.90 83.54 -2.96
N ARG A 272 72.32 83.38 -4.17
CA ARG A 272 72.95 83.83 -5.43
C ARG A 272 73.09 85.35 -5.47
N GLU A 273 72.08 86.08 -5.00
CA GLU A 273 72.06 87.54 -4.97
C GLU A 273 73.09 88.10 -3.98
N VAL A 274 73.16 87.56 -2.76
CA VAL A 274 74.20 87.89 -1.78
C VAL A 274 75.60 87.56 -2.32
N GLN A 275 75.77 86.46 -3.05
CA GLN A 275 77.04 86.12 -3.71
C GLN A 275 77.43 87.06 -4.86
N GLN A 276 76.47 87.72 -5.53
CA GLN A 276 76.74 88.71 -6.59
C GLN A 276 77.02 90.12 -6.04
N LEU A 277 76.47 90.45 -4.87
CA LEU A 277 76.70 91.73 -4.18
C LEU A 277 78.02 91.77 -3.37
N LEU A 278 78.65 90.63 -3.10
CA LEU A 278 79.86 90.56 -2.29
C LEU A 278 81.14 91.05 -3.01
N PRO A 279 81.44 90.65 -4.27
CA PRO A 279 82.65 91.10 -4.98
C PRO A 279 82.54 92.57 -5.42
N SER A 280 81.35 92.98 -5.85
CA SER A 280 81.06 94.30 -6.42
C SER A 280 81.17 95.45 -5.41
N ARG A 281 81.31 95.16 -4.11
CA ARG A 281 81.48 96.18 -3.05
C ARG A 281 82.88 96.22 -2.43
N SER A 282 83.67 95.14 -2.50
CA SER A 282 85.04 95.14 -1.96
C SER A 282 85.98 96.06 -2.73
N GLU A 283 85.80 96.17 -4.05
CA GLU A 283 86.62 97.06 -4.90
C GLU A 283 86.24 98.54 -4.72
N ALA A 284 84.95 98.82 -4.46
CA ALA A 284 84.45 100.18 -4.22
C ALA A 284 84.87 100.78 -2.85
N ALA A 285 85.39 99.97 -1.93
CA ALA A 285 85.75 100.39 -0.57
C ALA A 285 87.22 100.83 -0.42
N ALA A 286 88.00 100.85 -1.51
CA ALA A 286 89.45 101.12 -1.47
C ALA A 286 89.84 102.60 -1.62
N GLY A 287 88.90 103.52 -1.91
CA GLY A 287 89.21 104.93 -2.18
C GLY A 287 88.18 105.92 -1.64
N GLY A 288 88.53 106.63 -0.57
CA GLY A 288 87.76 107.76 -0.04
C GLY A 288 87.84 107.87 1.48
N LEU A 289 88.25 109.04 2.00
CA LEU A 289 88.20 109.32 3.44
C LEU A 289 86.78 109.73 3.85
N ALA A 290 86.12 108.83 4.57
CA ALA A 290 85.24 109.21 5.68
C ALA A 290 85.53 108.27 6.86
N THR A 291 85.03 108.62 8.04
CA THR A 291 85.09 107.80 9.26
C THR A 291 84.50 106.42 8.99
N LYS A 292 85.35 105.38 9.12
CA LYS A 292 85.03 104.00 8.70
C LYS A 292 83.78 103.45 9.41
N ASP A 293 83.56 103.87 10.65
CA ASP A 293 82.42 103.49 11.47
C ASP A 293 81.11 104.17 11.04
N GLU A 294 81.15 105.38 10.48
CA GLU A 294 79.94 106.06 9.97
C GLU A 294 79.44 105.43 8.67
N ILE A 295 80.35 105.11 7.74
CA ILE A 295 79.99 104.32 6.55
C ILE A 295 79.50 102.92 6.97
N ALA A 296 80.16 102.27 7.93
CA ALA A 296 79.71 100.98 8.44
C ALA A 296 78.31 101.06 9.08
N ALA A 297 78.03 102.07 9.90
CA ALA A 297 76.73 102.26 10.55
C ALA A 297 75.61 102.58 9.55
N VAL A 298 75.85 103.48 8.59
CA VAL A 298 74.86 103.80 7.55
C VAL A 298 74.59 102.59 6.65
N THR A 299 75.63 101.85 6.25
CA THR A 299 75.44 100.66 5.40
C THR A 299 74.79 99.50 6.15
N ALA A 300 75.13 99.28 7.42
CA ALA A 300 74.43 98.32 8.27
C ALA A 300 72.96 98.71 8.50
N SER A 301 72.65 100.00 8.65
CA SER A 301 71.29 100.53 8.78
C SER A 301 70.45 100.29 7.52
N VAL A 302 70.99 100.62 6.34
CA VAL A 302 70.33 100.36 5.04
C VAL A 302 70.10 98.86 4.82
N ILE A 303 71.09 98.03 5.15
CA ILE A 303 70.96 96.55 5.08
C ILE A 303 69.88 96.06 6.05
N ALA A 304 69.88 96.51 7.31
CA ALA A 304 68.87 96.13 8.30
C ALA A 304 67.45 96.58 7.92
N ALA A 305 67.31 97.76 7.29
CA ALA A 305 66.03 98.24 6.76
C ALA A 305 65.53 97.36 5.61
N HIS A 306 66.39 97.01 4.64
CA HIS A 306 66.07 96.11 3.54
C HIS A 306 65.63 94.73 4.05
N TRP A 307 66.44 94.10 4.92
CA TRP A 307 66.10 92.81 5.53
C TRP A 307 64.79 92.87 6.33
N LYS A 308 64.49 94.00 6.99
CA LYS A 308 63.21 94.16 7.70
C LYS A 308 62.03 94.20 6.72
N GLU A 309 62.09 95.06 5.71
CA GLU A 309 61.04 95.21 4.69
C GLU A 309 60.79 93.88 3.95
N GLU A 310 61.85 93.14 3.65
CA GLU A 310 61.78 91.86 2.97
C GLU A 310 61.24 90.74 3.88
N MET A 311 61.64 90.69 5.15
CA MET A 311 61.04 89.79 6.15
C MET A 311 59.58 90.15 6.50
N GLU A 312 59.15 91.39 6.22
CA GLU A 312 57.77 91.85 6.35
C GLU A 312 56.93 91.40 5.14
N LYS A 313 57.49 91.47 3.91
CA LYS A 313 56.91 90.85 2.71
C LYS A 313 56.75 89.33 2.84
N TYR A 314 57.77 88.62 3.35
CA TYR A 314 57.67 87.16 3.58
C TYR A 314 56.63 86.80 4.65
N ARG A 315 56.46 87.60 5.71
CA ARG A 315 55.37 87.42 6.67
C ARG A 315 54.00 87.62 6.03
N ALA A 316 53.79 88.73 5.33
CA ALA A 316 52.52 89.01 4.67
C ALA A 316 52.11 87.91 3.68
N HIS A 317 53.08 87.35 2.93
CA HIS A 317 52.79 86.23 2.03
C HIS A 317 52.51 84.90 2.77
N ALA A 318 53.19 84.62 3.89
CA ALA A 318 52.89 83.45 4.73
C ALA A 318 51.53 83.56 5.43
N GLU A 319 51.15 84.75 5.87
CA GLU A 319 49.83 85.08 6.41
C GLU A 319 48.73 84.93 5.32
N GLU A 320 48.99 85.40 4.10
CA GLU A 320 48.09 85.17 2.97
C GLU A 320 47.92 83.68 2.64
N LEU A 321 49.02 82.90 2.59
CA LEU A 321 48.97 81.46 2.32
C LEU A 321 48.23 80.69 3.42
N THR A 322 48.48 81.00 4.69
CA THR A 322 47.75 80.37 5.81
C THR A 322 46.27 80.73 5.82
N GLN A 323 45.91 81.97 5.47
CA GLN A 323 44.50 82.37 5.36
C GLN A 323 43.79 81.76 4.14
N ARG A 324 44.48 81.60 3.01
CA ARG A 324 43.97 80.84 1.84
C ARG A 324 43.71 79.37 2.21
N LEU A 325 44.64 78.72 2.92
CA LEU A 325 44.46 77.34 3.40
C LEU A 325 43.33 77.22 4.43
N ALA A 326 43.20 78.17 5.36
CA ALA A 326 42.10 78.19 6.33
C ALA A 326 40.72 78.34 5.65
N ASN A 327 40.63 79.19 4.62
CA ASN A 327 39.41 79.33 3.81
C ASN A 327 39.06 78.02 3.08
N GLN A 328 40.04 77.38 2.43
CA GLN A 328 39.85 76.09 1.74
C GLN A 328 39.43 74.97 2.71
N ALA A 329 40.04 74.89 3.90
CA ALA A 329 39.65 73.94 4.93
C ALA A 329 38.21 74.18 5.43
N ALA A 330 37.81 75.45 5.60
CA ALA A 330 36.45 75.81 5.98
C ALA A 330 35.43 75.58 4.86
N GLU A 331 35.82 75.66 3.59
CA GLU A 331 34.98 75.32 2.43
C GLU A 331 34.77 73.80 2.30
N LEU A 332 35.87 73.03 2.33
CA LEU A 332 35.84 71.56 2.35
C LEU A 332 35.00 71.02 3.51
N LYS A 333 35.09 71.62 4.71
CA LYS A 333 34.23 71.25 5.84
C LYS A 333 32.75 71.49 5.52
N ARG A 334 32.39 72.66 4.96
CA ARG A 334 30.99 72.95 4.59
C ARG A 334 30.45 72.03 3.50
N GLU A 335 31.29 71.53 2.59
CA GLU A 335 30.88 70.49 1.63
C GLU A 335 30.67 69.14 2.33
N LEU A 336 31.57 68.74 3.24
CA LEU A 336 31.42 67.52 4.03
C LEU A 336 30.14 67.54 4.90
N ASP A 337 29.88 68.64 5.59
CA ASP A 337 28.68 68.84 6.41
C ASP A 337 27.40 68.73 5.53
N ARG A 338 27.41 69.32 4.31
CA ARG A 338 26.33 69.20 3.33
C ARG A 338 26.14 67.77 2.80
N CYS A 339 27.22 67.03 2.55
CA CYS A 339 27.14 65.62 2.17
C CYS A 339 26.55 64.76 3.30
N GLN A 340 26.92 65.00 4.56
CA GLN A 340 26.34 64.30 5.72
C GLN A 340 24.85 64.61 5.88
N GLU A 341 24.43 65.87 5.75
CA GLU A 341 23.01 66.24 5.72
C GLU A 341 22.24 65.54 4.59
N PHE A 342 22.82 65.46 3.39
CA PHE A 342 22.19 64.79 2.25
C PHE A 342 22.01 63.29 2.49
N TRP A 343 23.04 62.60 2.99
CA TRP A 343 22.93 61.17 3.33
C TRP A 343 21.96 60.91 4.49
N GLY A 344 21.91 61.77 5.50
CA GLY A 344 20.91 61.68 6.57
C GLY A 344 19.48 61.80 6.03
N LYS A 345 19.22 62.78 5.15
CA LYS A 345 17.91 62.96 4.49
C LYS A 345 17.57 61.76 3.61
N MET A 346 18.52 61.25 2.82
CA MET A 346 18.32 60.08 1.97
C MET A 346 18.02 58.81 2.79
N ASN A 347 18.75 58.57 3.89
CA ASN A 347 18.48 57.41 4.74
C ASN A 347 17.09 57.49 5.39
N ASN A 348 16.75 58.65 5.96
CA ASN A 348 15.43 58.90 6.55
C ASN A 348 14.26 58.75 5.55
N GLU A 349 14.52 58.87 4.24
CA GLU A 349 13.55 58.59 3.18
C GLU A 349 13.56 57.13 2.69
N LEU A 350 14.73 56.50 2.63
CA LEU A 350 14.89 55.16 2.05
C LEU A 350 14.55 54.06 3.05
N GLU A 351 14.93 54.22 4.32
CA GLU A 351 14.71 53.26 5.39
C GLU A 351 13.22 52.97 5.65
N PRO A 352 12.32 53.95 5.84
CA PRO A 352 10.89 53.65 6.01
C PRO A 352 10.27 53.06 4.73
N ARG A 353 10.77 53.39 3.53
CA ARG A 353 10.32 52.76 2.28
C ARG A 353 10.77 51.29 2.18
N ALA A 354 11.97 50.97 2.68
CA ALA A 354 12.46 49.60 2.75
C ALA A 354 11.68 48.78 3.79
N GLN A 355 11.49 49.32 5.01
CA GLN A 355 10.70 48.69 6.06
C GLN A 355 9.23 48.47 5.63
N ALA A 356 8.60 49.46 4.99
CA ALA A 356 7.24 49.33 4.46
C ALA A 356 7.12 48.21 3.41
N ARG A 357 8.07 48.15 2.45
CA ARG A 357 8.11 47.07 1.44
C ARG A 357 8.36 45.70 2.05
N LEU A 358 9.21 45.60 3.08
CA LEU A 358 9.45 44.35 3.81
C LEU A 358 8.18 43.88 4.52
N ASN A 359 7.49 44.78 5.24
CA ASN A 359 6.23 44.48 5.92
C ASN A 359 5.11 44.09 4.93
N GLU A 360 5.01 44.77 3.78
CA GLU A 360 4.06 44.43 2.72
C GLU A 360 4.36 43.06 2.09
N ALA A 361 5.64 42.72 1.89
CA ALA A 361 6.07 41.41 1.39
C ALA A 361 5.80 40.29 2.40
N VAL A 362 6.11 40.50 3.68
CA VAL A 362 5.80 39.55 4.77
C VAL A 362 4.29 39.35 4.91
N GLY A 363 3.51 40.44 4.85
CA GLY A 363 2.05 40.38 4.87
C GLY A 363 1.45 39.59 3.71
N ARG A 364 1.96 39.80 2.48
CA ARG A 364 1.57 38.99 1.31
C ARG A 364 1.94 37.51 1.48
N VAL A 365 3.17 37.18 1.88
CA VAL A 365 3.61 35.79 2.08
C VAL A 365 2.81 35.09 3.19
N SER A 366 2.43 35.79 4.27
CA SER A 366 1.51 35.23 5.28
C SER A 366 0.14 34.93 4.68
N ALA A 367 -0.49 35.89 3.99
CA ALA A 367 -1.80 35.70 3.38
C ALA A 367 -1.81 34.57 2.32
N ASP A 368 -0.75 34.46 1.52
CA ASP A 368 -0.57 33.38 0.55
C ASP A 368 -0.38 32.01 1.25
N PHE A 369 0.36 31.97 2.37
CA PHE A 369 0.53 30.77 3.19
C PHE A 369 -0.77 30.34 3.86
N ASP A 370 -1.47 31.27 4.53
CA ASP A 370 -2.75 31.02 5.21
C ASP A 370 -3.81 30.57 4.20
N GLY A 371 -3.89 31.24 3.03
CA GLY A 371 -4.75 30.86 1.93
C GLY A 371 -4.37 29.52 1.28
N ALA A 372 -3.08 29.13 1.26
CA ALA A 372 -2.66 27.80 0.84
C ALA A 372 -3.00 26.71 1.88
N ALA A 373 -2.81 27.00 3.17
CA ALA A 373 -3.14 26.11 4.27
C ALA A 373 -4.64 25.80 4.33
N ALA A 374 -5.50 26.83 4.21
CA ALA A 374 -6.95 26.66 4.09
C ALA A 374 -7.32 25.70 2.95
N ARG A 375 -6.87 26.00 1.71
CA ARG A 375 -7.12 25.15 0.52
C ARG A 375 -6.60 23.71 0.67
N ILE A 376 -5.56 23.47 1.46
CA ILE A 376 -5.05 22.11 1.76
C ILE A 376 -5.93 21.41 2.80
N MET A 377 -6.45 22.13 3.79
CA MET A 377 -7.40 21.59 4.78
C MET A 377 -8.74 21.28 4.14
N ASP A 378 -9.31 22.18 3.33
CA ASP A 378 -10.59 21.98 2.62
C ASP A 378 -10.54 20.71 1.75
N ARG A 379 -9.50 20.58 0.92
CA ARG A 379 -9.26 19.39 0.09
C ARG A 379 -9.00 18.10 0.88
N ARG A 380 -8.62 18.19 2.15
CA ARG A 380 -8.50 17.03 3.06
C ARG A 380 -9.85 16.67 3.67
N PHE A 381 -10.66 17.65 4.06
CA PHE A 381 -12.03 17.42 4.56
C PHE A 381 -12.95 16.88 3.46
N GLU A 382 -12.89 17.44 2.26
CA GLU A 382 -13.64 16.98 1.08
C GLU A 382 -13.31 15.51 0.75
N ARG A 383 -12.01 15.18 0.63
CA ARG A 383 -11.57 13.79 0.40
C ARG A 383 -11.87 12.84 1.56
N LEU A 384 -11.89 13.33 2.80
CA LEU A 384 -12.32 12.54 3.95
C LEU A 384 -13.82 12.24 3.87
N LEU A 385 -14.65 13.21 3.48
CA LEU A 385 -16.08 13.00 3.26
C LEU A 385 -16.33 11.99 2.13
N GLU A 386 -15.68 12.13 0.97
CA GLU A 386 -15.73 11.16 -0.14
C GLU A 386 -15.35 9.73 0.32
N SER A 387 -14.24 9.62 1.07
CA SER A 387 -13.76 8.35 1.62
C SER A 387 -14.73 7.74 2.65
N THR A 388 -15.31 8.55 3.54
CA THR A 388 -16.34 8.03 4.47
C THR A 388 -17.63 7.63 3.75
N GLN A 389 -18.05 8.37 2.72
CA GLN A 389 -19.24 8.05 1.92
C GLN A 389 -19.07 6.74 1.16
N SER A 390 -17.93 6.53 0.49
CA SER A 390 -17.63 5.28 -0.21
C SER A 390 -17.55 4.07 0.73
N VAL A 391 -16.89 4.19 1.89
CA VAL A 391 -16.85 3.13 2.90
C VAL A 391 -18.25 2.82 3.47
N VAL A 392 -19.10 3.83 3.69
CA VAL A 392 -20.49 3.61 4.11
C VAL A 392 -21.32 2.93 3.02
N GLN A 393 -21.16 3.30 1.75
CA GLN A 393 -21.81 2.62 0.64
C GLN A 393 -21.35 1.15 0.50
N GLU A 394 -20.04 0.89 0.61
CA GLU A 394 -19.50 -0.47 0.61
C GLU A 394 -20.02 -1.31 1.78
N ALA A 395 -20.15 -0.72 2.97
CA ALA A 395 -20.72 -1.38 4.14
C ALA A 395 -22.21 -1.70 3.97
N LEU A 396 -22.99 -0.80 3.35
CA LEU A 396 -24.40 -1.03 3.02
C LEU A 396 -24.57 -2.15 1.98
N LEU A 397 -23.76 -2.16 0.91
CA LEU A 397 -23.77 -3.24 -0.10
C LEU A 397 -23.38 -4.60 0.51
N LYS A 398 -22.40 -4.62 1.42
CA LYS A 398 -22.05 -5.85 2.18
C LYS A 398 -23.18 -6.31 3.10
N LEU A 399 -23.87 -5.39 3.76
CA LEU A 399 -25.02 -5.71 4.61
C LEU A 399 -26.19 -6.27 3.80
N ASP A 400 -26.50 -5.66 2.65
CA ASP A 400 -27.56 -6.11 1.73
C ASP A 400 -27.26 -7.51 1.18
N ALA A 401 -26.04 -7.75 0.70
CA ALA A 401 -25.57 -9.07 0.27
C ALA A 401 -25.68 -10.14 1.37
N ARG A 402 -25.27 -9.82 2.60
CA ARG A 402 -25.44 -10.74 3.75
C ARG A 402 -26.90 -10.96 4.12
N SER A 403 -27.78 -9.96 3.94
CA SER A 403 -29.22 -10.13 4.16
C SER A 403 -29.84 -11.08 3.13
N ALA A 404 -29.43 -10.98 1.86
CA ALA A 404 -29.85 -11.87 0.79
C ALA A 404 -29.33 -13.31 0.99
N GLU A 405 -28.08 -13.49 1.42
CA GLU A 405 -27.54 -14.80 1.81
C GLU A 405 -28.35 -15.44 2.95
N VAL A 406 -28.66 -14.67 4.01
CA VAL A 406 -29.46 -15.16 5.15
C VAL A 406 -30.89 -15.49 4.70
N GLN A 407 -31.51 -14.66 3.86
CA GLN A 407 -32.84 -14.94 3.31
C GLN A 407 -32.84 -16.22 2.46
N ALA A 408 -31.84 -16.42 1.60
CA ALA A 408 -31.68 -17.63 0.79
C ALA A 408 -31.43 -18.88 1.66
N LEU A 409 -30.62 -18.78 2.71
CA LEU A 409 -30.41 -19.85 3.69
C LEU A 409 -31.71 -20.22 4.43
N VAL A 410 -32.44 -19.23 4.94
CA VAL A 410 -33.74 -19.45 5.59
C VAL A 410 -34.72 -20.10 4.62
N GLN A 411 -34.88 -19.55 3.41
CA GLN A 411 -35.83 -20.08 2.42
C GLN A 411 -35.46 -21.48 1.92
N SER A 412 -34.16 -21.80 1.77
CA SER A 412 -33.72 -23.16 1.46
C SER A 412 -33.99 -24.14 2.61
N SER A 413 -33.82 -23.72 3.87
CA SER A 413 -34.13 -24.55 5.05
C SER A 413 -35.64 -24.82 5.21
N VAL A 414 -36.48 -23.82 4.92
CA VAL A 414 -37.94 -23.96 4.89
C VAL A 414 -38.38 -24.91 3.76
N ASN A 415 -37.83 -24.75 2.55
CA ASN A 415 -38.12 -25.66 1.44
C ASN A 415 -37.65 -27.10 1.71
N ALA A 416 -36.48 -27.27 2.35
CA ALA A 416 -35.95 -28.59 2.70
C ALA A 416 -36.78 -29.28 3.80
N THR A 417 -37.22 -28.54 4.83
CA THR A 417 -38.09 -29.07 5.88
C THR A 417 -39.49 -29.38 5.36
N LEU A 418 -40.06 -28.54 4.49
CA LEU A 418 -41.31 -28.82 3.77
C LEU A 418 -41.20 -30.11 2.95
N ALA A 419 -40.15 -30.25 2.14
CA ALA A 419 -39.94 -31.43 1.30
C ALA A 419 -39.67 -32.72 2.12
N ASN A 420 -39.05 -32.59 3.30
CA ASN A 420 -38.90 -33.71 4.24
C ASN A 420 -40.25 -34.10 4.86
N LEU A 421 -41.06 -33.13 5.29
CA LEU A 421 -42.40 -33.38 5.85
C LEU A 421 -43.35 -33.98 4.80
N GLN A 422 -43.29 -33.52 3.55
CA GLN A 422 -44.03 -34.11 2.44
C GLN A 422 -43.61 -35.57 2.21
N ARG A 423 -42.30 -35.86 2.08
CA ARG A 423 -41.81 -37.25 1.95
C ARG A 423 -42.18 -38.12 3.17
N GLN A 424 -42.21 -37.55 4.37
CA GLN A 424 -42.70 -38.24 5.55
C GLN A 424 -44.20 -38.56 5.44
N ALA A 425 -45.04 -37.60 5.06
CA ALA A 425 -46.47 -37.82 4.85
C ALA A 425 -46.75 -38.86 3.75
N GLU A 426 -46.05 -38.79 2.62
CA GLU A 426 -46.11 -39.77 1.53
C GLU A 426 -45.70 -41.18 1.99
N SER A 427 -44.61 -41.32 2.76
CA SER A 427 -44.18 -42.62 3.30
C SER A 427 -45.16 -43.19 4.34
N GLN A 428 -45.75 -42.35 5.20
CA GLN A 428 -46.79 -42.78 6.14
C GLN A 428 -48.07 -43.22 5.41
N MET A 429 -48.52 -42.44 4.42
CA MET A 429 -49.68 -42.77 3.60
C MET A 429 -49.47 -44.07 2.83
N ASN A 430 -48.30 -44.26 2.21
CA ASN A 430 -47.94 -45.50 1.53
C ASN A 430 -47.87 -46.69 2.49
N ALA A 431 -47.31 -46.52 3.69
CA ALA A 431 -47.26 -47.58 4.71
C ALA A 431 -48.67 -48.01 5.16
N ILE A 432 -49.57 -47.04 5.43
CA ILE A 432 -50.98 -47.31 5.77
C ILE A 432 -51.70 -47.97 4.59
N LEU A 433 -51.41 -47.57 3.34
CA LEU A 433 -52.01 -48.16 2.15
C LEU A 433 -51.54 -49.62 1.94
N SER A 434 -50.26 -49.93 2.15
CA SER A 434 -49.79 -51.33 2.17
C SER A 434 -50.43 -52.12 3.32
N GLU A 435 -50.45 -51.58 4.54
CA GLU A 435 -50.97 -52.31 5.71
C GLU A 435 -52.49 -52.54 5.62
N THR A 436 -53.25 -51.64 5.00
CA THR A 436 -54.68 -51.84 4.72
C THR A 436 -54.91 -52.80 3.55
N LYS A 437 -54.08 -52.75 2.50
CA LYS A 437 -54.10 -53.73 1.40
C LYS A 437 -53.79 -55.14 1.89
N ASP A 438 -52.78 -55.30 2.74
CA ASP A 438 -52.34 -56.60 3.26
C ASP A 438 -53.36 -57.17 4.26
N ARG A 439 -53.99 -56.32 5.09
CA ARG A 439 -55.17 -56.72 5.88
C ARG A 439 -56.33 -57.16 4.99
N ALA A 440 -56.64 -56.44 3.91
CA ALA A 440 -57.72 -56.80 3.00
C ALA A 440 -57.45 -58.13 2.28
N ALA A 441 -56.23 -58.34 1.77
CA ALA A 441 -55.80 -59.60 1.15
C ALA A 441 -55.86 -60.78 2.15
N SER A 442 -55.45 -60.54 3.40
CA SER A 442 -55.53 -61.53 4.48
C SER A 442 -56.98 -61.87 4.84
N ALA A 443 -57.86 -60.88 4.93
CA ALA A 443 -59.28 -61.08 5.21
C ALA A 443 -59.99 -61.86 4.08
N ILE A 444 -59.71 -61.53 2.82
CA ILE A 444 -60.22 -62.27 1.64
C ILE A 444 -59.73 -63.72 1.67
N SER A 445 -58.44 -63.92 1.95
CA SER A 445 -57.83 -65.27 2.03
C SER A 445 -58.38 -66.08 3.21
N SER A 446 -58.71 -65.43 4.34
CA SER A 446 -59.38 -66.05 5.48
C SER A 446 -60.82 -66.46 5.14
N LEU A 447 -61.56 -65.59 4.44
CA LEU A 447 -62.95 -65.85 4.03
C LEU A 447 -63.03 -66.98 2.98
N ASP A 448 -62.09 -67.04 2.04
CA ASP A 448 -61.99 -68.12 1.06
C ASP A 448 -61.56 -69.45 1.73
N ALA A 449 -60.67 -69.41 2.72
CA ALA A 449 -60.35 -70.58 3.55
C ALA A 449 -61.55 -71.07 4.38
N GLU A 450 -62.31 -70.17 5.00
CA GLU A 450 -63.54 -70.48 5.74
C GLU A 450 -64.63 -71.04 4.82
N GLY A 451 -64.82 -70.43 3.65
CA GLY A 451 -65.75 -70.91 2.61
C GLY A 451 -65.40 -72.32 2.13
N ARG A 452 -64.12 -72.58 1.83
CA ARG A 452 -63.65 -73.93 1.46
C ARG A 452 -63.85 -74.94 2.59
N ALA A 453 -63.55 -74.59 3.84
CA ALA A 453 -63.80 -75.45 5.00
C ALA A 453 -65.31 -75.74 5.19
N ALA A 454 -66.19 -74.74 4.99
CA ALA A 454 -67.64 -74.92 5.04
C ALA A 454 -68.16 -75.83 3.91
N CYS A 455 -67.65 -75.67 2.68
CA CYS A 455 -67.97 -76.56 1.55
C CYS A 455 -67.48 -77.99 1.80
N GLU A 456 -66.28 -78.19 2.34
CA GLU A 456 -65.78 -79.51 2.70
C GLU A 456 -66.59 -80.16 3.83
N ALA A 457 -66.96 -79.40 4.87
CA ALA A 457 -67.81 -79.89 5.95
C ALA A 457 -69.22 -80.26 5.43
N HIS A 458 -69.80 -79.46 4.52
CA HIS A 458 -71.08 -79.76 3.90
C HIS A 458 -71.00 -81.01 3.00
N ARG A 459 -69.94 -81.16 2.20
CA ARG A 459 -69.67 -82.37 1.41
C ARG A 459 -69.56 -83.62 2.30
N GLN A 460 -68.78 -83.55 3.38
CA GLN A 460 -68.63 -84.65 4.33
C GLN A 460 -69.95 -85.00 5.04
N ALA A 461 -70.77 -84.00 5.38
CA ALA A 461 -72.09 -84.20 5.95
C ALA A 461 -73.04 -84.89 4.96
N LEU A 462 -73.04 -84.47 3.70
CA LEU A 462 -73.82 -85.09 2.61
C LEU A 462 -73.37 -86.53 2.34
N GLU A 463 -72.07 -86.78 2.24
CA GLU A 463 -71.48 -88.12 2.11
C GLU A 463 -71.91 -89.02 3.28
N ALA A 464 -71.88 -88.51 4.51
CA ALA A 464 -72.36 -89.23 5.69
C ALA A 464 -73.89 -89.42 5.71
N GLU A 465 -74.68 -88.58 5.04
CA GLU A 465 -76.11 -88.82 4.84
C GLU A 465 -76.38 -89.86 3.75
N VAL A 466 -75.62 -89.85 2.65
CA VAL A 466 -75.69 -90.88 1.60
C VAL A 466 -75.29 -92.26 2.12
N THR A 467 -74.24 -92.38 2.94
CA THR A 467 -73.88 -93.66 3.57
C THR A 467 -74.94 -94.11 4.57
N ARG A 468 -75.40 -93.24 5.48
CA ARG A 468 -76.50 -93.60 6.40
C ARG A 468 -77.80 -93.93 5.65
N ALA A 469 -78.07 -93.34 4.49
CA ALA A 469 -79.22 -93.66 3.66
C ALA A 469 -79.08 -95.02 2.95
N SER A 470 -77.89 -95.35 2.43
CA SER A 470 -77.63 -96.67 1.82
C SER A 470 -77.58 -97.79 2.86
N GLU A 471 -77.06 -97.55 4.07
CA GLU A 471 -77.19 -98.44 5.23
C GLU A 471 -78.65 -98.68 5.58
N ARG A 472 -79.46 -97.62 5.77
CA ARG A 472 -80.90 -97.76 6.04
C ARG A 472 -81.62 -98.51 4.93
N SER A 473 -81.31 -98.23 3.67
CA SER A 473 -81.92 -98.90 2.50
C SER A 473 -81.55 -100.38 2.43
N THR A 474 -80.28 -100.73 2.57
CA THR A 474 -79.83 -102.13 2.58
C THR A 474 -80.36 -102.90 3.78
N ASP A 475 -80.52 -102.26 4.94
CA ASP A 475 -81.09 -102.89 6.13
C ASP A 475 -82.63 -102.99 6.07
N GLN A 476 -83.32 -102.04 5.43
CA GLN A 476 -84.74 -102.15 5.06
C GLN A 476 -84.96 -103.27 4.03
N PHE A 477 -84.14 -103.36 2.98
CA PHE A 477 -84.15 -104.46 2.01
C PHE A 477 -83.88 -105.80 2.70
N ARG A 478 -82.89 -105.89 3.60
CA ARG A 478 -82.59 -107.08 4.41
C ARG A 478 -83.76 -107.49 5.29
N LYS A 479 -84.48 -106.53 5.90
CA LYS A 479 -85.69 -106.77 6.70
C LYS A 479 -86.87 -107.20 5.83
N GLY A 480 -87.09 -106.55 4.69
CA GLY A 480 -88.12 -106.88 3.70
C GLY A 480 -87.90 -108.26 3.09
N MET A 481 -86.67 -108.59 2.71
CA MET A 481 -86.27 -109.92 2.22
C MET A 481 -86.49 -111.01 3.27
N LYS A 482 -86.15 -110.75 4.55
CA LYS A 482 -86.50 -111.67 5.65
C LYS A 482 -88.01 -111.83 5.80
N ALA A 483 -88.78 -110.75 5.79
CA ALA A 483 -90.24 -110.81 5.90
C ALA A 483 -90.89 -111.55 4.72
N PHE A 484 -90.39 -111.33 3.49
CA PHE A 484 -90.78 -112.05 2.28
C PHE A 484 -90.46 -113.54 2.39
N LEU A 485 -89.23 -113.91 2.76
CA LEU A 485 -88.85 -115.31 2.95
C LEU A 485 -89.65 -116.00 4.07
N TYR A 486 -89.94 -115.31 5.18
CA TYR A 486 -90.87 -115.82 6.20
C TYR A 486 -92.29 -115.96 5.66
N SER A 487 -92.79 -115.03 4.85
CA SER A 487 -94.11 -115.11 4.21
C SER A 487 -94.19 -116.28 3.23
N CYS A 488 -93.17 -116.49 2.38
CA CYS A 488 -93.08 -117.63 1.48
C CYS A 488 -92.95 -118.96 2.24
N LEU A 489 -92.18 -119.00 3.33
CA LEU A 489 -92.05 -120.20 4.16
C LEU A 489 -93.36 -120.54 4.88
N VAL A 490 -94.05 -119.54 5.43
CA VAL A 490 -95.39 -119.71 6.03
C VAL A 490 -96.39 -120.14 4.97
N ALA A 491 -96.43 -119.51 3.80
CA ALA A 491 -97.32 -119.90 2.71
C ALA A 491 -97.04 -121.34 2.22
N ALA A 492 -95.78 -121.76 2.13
CA ALA A 492 -95.41 -123.13 1.78
C ALA A 492 -95.78 -124.14 2.87
N VAL A 493 -95.58 -123.81 4.15
CA VAL A 493 -95.99 -124.66 5.29
C VAL A 493 -97.52 -124.73 5.40
N SER A 494 -98.24 -123.63 5.18
CA SER A 494 -99.71 -123.62 5.09
C SER A 494 -100.21 -124.43 3.90
N ALA A 495 -99.58 -124.33 2.72
CA ALA A 495 -99.92 -125.17 1.57
C ALA A 495 -99.66 -126.67 1.83
N VAL A 496 -98.62 -127.01 2.61
CA VAL A 496 -98.36 -128.39 3.05
C VAL A 496 -99.36 -128.85 4.11
N ASP A 497 -99.77 -127.98 5.04
CA ASP A 497 -100.82 -128.27 6.03
C ASP A 497 -102.19 -128.45 5.36
N GLU A 498 -102.57 -127.57 4.44
CA GLU A 498 -103.77 -127.69 3.60
C GLU A 498 -103.73 -128.94 2.71
N HIS A 499 -102.60 -129.23 2.06
CA HIS A 499 -102.42 -130.47 1.31
C HIS A 499 -102.52 -131.70 2.23
N SER A 500 -101.99 -131.63 3.46
CA SER A 500 -102.11 -132.73 4.43
C SER A 500 -103.56 -132.95 4.85
N LYS A 501 -104.32 -131.88 5.11
CA LYS A 501 -105.76 -131.92 5.42
C LYS A 501 -106.56 -132.46 4.25
N ALA A 502 -106.33 -131.98 3.03
CA ALA A 502 -106.96 -132.49 1.82
C ALA A 502 -106.63 -133.98 1.57
N THR A 503 -105.40 -134.41 1.88
CA THR A 503 -105.01 -135.83 1.82
C THR A 503 -105.73 -136.67 2.89
N LEU A 504 -105.94 -136.12 4.09
CA LEU A 504 -106.63 -136.78 5.21
C LEU A 504 -108.15 -136.85 4.99
N GLU A 505 -108.76 -135.83 4.39
CA GLU A 505 -110.12 -135.87 3.87
C GLU A 505 -110.26 -136.87 2.71
N SER A 506 -109.29 -136.94 1.80
CA SER A 506 -109.29 -137.93 0.71
C SER A 506 -109.22 -139.37 1.25
N LEU A 507 -108.34 -139.62 2.23
CA LEU A 507 -108.19 -140.93 2.90
C LEU A 507 -109.40 -141.35 3.75
N THR A 508 -110.22 -140.41 4.23
CA THR A 508 -111.46 -140.72 4.97
C THR A 508 -112.68 -140.87 4.06
N LYS A 509 -112.55 -140.58 2.76
CA LYS A 509 -113.69 -140.47 1.83
C LYS A 509 -113.71 -141.50 0.69
N ASP A 510 -112.59 -142.13 0.34
CA ASP A 510 -112.54 -143.13 -0.73
C ASP A 510 -112.19 -144.55 -0.28
N ASN A 511 -113.23 -145.31 0.04
CA ASN A 511 -113.26 -146.77 -0.08
C ASN A 511 -114.57 -147.16 -0.78
N GLY A 512 -114.86 -146.51 -1.92
CA GLY A 512 -116.25 -146.25 -2.34
C GLY A 512 -116.61 -146.30 -3.83
N LYS A 513 -115.70 -146.71 -4.73
CA LYS A 513 -115.84 -146.74 -6.22
C LYS A 513 -115.62 -145.34 -6.85
N SER A 514 -114.59 -145.09 -7.66
CA SER A 514 -114.16 -145.68 -8.96
C SER A 514 -114.84 -145.14 -10.24
N LEU A 515 -113.98 -144.61 -11.13
CA LEU A 515 -114.05 -144.48 -12.61
C LEU A 515 -114.63 -143.23 -13.31
N GLN A 516 -113.89 -142.86 -14.38
CA GLN A 516 -114.13 -141.87 -15.47
C GLN A 516 -114.10 -140.37 -15.07
N GLN A 517 -113.19 -139.51 -15.59
CA GLN A 517 -112.88 -139.10 -16.98
C GLN A 517 -113.97 -138.19 -17.61
N ALA A 518 -113.69 -137.03 -18.24
CA ALA A 518 -112.42 -136.35 -18.57
C ALA A 518 -112.59 -134.80 -18.55
N ARG A 519 -111.53 -133.96 -18.46
CA ARG A 519 -110.86 -133.19 -19.57
C ARG A 519 -111.84 -132.33 -20.39
N GLU A 520 -111.75 -130.99 -20.52
CA GLU A 520 -110.67 -130.06 -21.00
C GLU A 520 -111.09 -128.60 -20.59
N GLY A 521 -110.39 -127.46 -20.77
CA GLY A 521 -109.06 -127.07 -21.31
C GLY A 521 -109.01 -125.53 -21.57
N ASN A 522 -107.81 -124.92 -21.58
CA ASN A 522 -107.50 -123.47 -21.84
C ASN A 522 -108.04 -122.44 -20.79
N GLY A 523 -107.46 -121.26 -20.52
CA GLY A 523 -106.24 -120.57 -21.01
C GLY A 523 -106.48 -119.55 -22.15
N PRO A 524 -105.58 -118.58 -22.45
CA PRO A 524 -104.48 -117.99 -21.66
C PRO A 524 -104.40 -116.43 -21.82
N ALA A 525 -103.21 -115.81 -21.68
CA ALA A 525 -102.77 -114.50 -22.24
C ALA A 525 -103.41 -113.19 -21.68
N ASP A 526 -102.82 -111.98 -21.75
CA ASP A 526 -101.44 -111.42 -21.94
C ASP A 526 -101.49 -109.94 -21.42
N ALA A 527 -100.48 -109.05 -21.33
CA ALA A 527 -99.07 -108.93 -21.79
C ALA A 527 -98.19 -108.40 -20.60
N GLU A 528 -96.90 -108.02 -20.61
CA GLU A 528 -95.88 -107.48 -21.55
C GLU A 528 -95.96 -105.98 -21.93
N GLY A 529 -94.81 -105.27 -21.94
CA GLY A 529 -94.64 -103.85 -22.30
C GLY A 529 -93.68 -103.00 -21.41
N PRO A 530 -92.40 -102.75 -21.83
CA PRO A 530 -91.39 -101.99 -21.05
C PRO A 530 -90.93 -100.67 -21.75
N GLU A 531 -89.66 -100.24 -21.53
CA GLU A 531 -88.90 -99.18 -22.28
C GLU A 531 -89.23 -97.69 -21.93
N ILE A 532 -88.36 -96.65 -22.04
CA ILE A 532 -87.00 -96.45 -22.61
C ILE A 532 -86.13 -95.52 -21.67
N LEU A 533 -84.80 -95.50 -21.87
CA LEU A 533 -83.77 -94.55 -21.34
C LEU A 533 -83.76 -93.20 -22.14
N PRO A 534 -82.78 -92.24 -22.07
CA PRO A 534 -81.57 -92.07 -21.24
C PRO A 534 -81.33 -90.63 -20.66
N ALA A 535 -80.11 -90.38 -20.15
CA ALA A 535 -79.50 -89.06 -19.84
C ALA A 535 -78.70 -88.52 -21.08
N PRO A 536 -77.80 -87.48 -21.05
CA PRO A 536 -77.22 -86.71 -19.93
C PRO A 536 -76.96 -85.18 -20.19
N ASP A 537 -76.15 -84.57 -19.31
CA ASP A 537 -75.21 -83.45 -19.45
C ASP A 537 -75.51 -82.20 -20.30
N SER A 538 -75.39 -81.02 -19.68
CA SER A 538 -74.35 -80.02 -20.01
C SER A 538 -74.22 -78.94 -18.91
N ASP A 539 -73.03 -78.37 -18.77
CA ASP A 539 -72.60 -77.53 -17.63
C ASP A 539 -72.64 -76.00 -18.01
N PRO A 540 -71.88 -75.03 -17.42
CA PRO A 540 -72.53 -73.86 -16.83
C PRO A 540 -72.14 -72.52 -17.47
N PHE A 541 -72.82 -71.45 -17.05
CA PHE A 541 -72.23 -70.11 -17.05
C PHE A 541 -72.51 -69.40 -15.72
N THR A 542 -71.43 -69.18 -14.97
CA THR A 542 -71.40 -68.38 -13.74
C THR A 542 -71.35 -66.88 -14.07
N HIS A 543 -71.60 -66.05 -13.05
CA HIS A 543 -71.79 -64.61 -13.18
C HIS A 543 -71.00 -63.82 -12.11
#